data_AF-A0A527A153-F1
#
_entry.id   AF-A0A527A153-F1
#
_cell.length_a   1.000
_cell.length_b   1.000
_cell.length_c   1.000
_cell.angle_alpha   90.00
_cell.angle_beta   90.00
_cell.angle_gamma   90.00
#
_symmetry.space_group_name_H-M   'P 1'
#
loop_
_entity.id
_entity.type
_entity.pdbx_description
1 polymer ?
#
loop_
_entity_poly.entity_id
_entity_poly.type
_entity_poly.pdbx_seq_one_letter_code
_entity_poly.pdbx_strand_id
1 'polypeptide(L)' 'NIPRDIIRRFTCTYDGAEVFSADLFPAVSANPFIAFTLVATTSGTIDFTWTDDAGKTQTASATITVS' A
#
# COMPACT_ATOMS: atom_id res chain seq x y z
N ASN A 1 27.02 9.10 9.55
CA ASN A 1 25.76 8.33 9.62
C ASN A 1 24.95 8.69 8.38
N ILE A 2 24.43 7.72 7.64
CA ILE A 2 23.58 7.98 6.48
C ILE A 2 22.13 8.03 6.99
N PRO A 3 21.38 9.12 6.74
CA PRO A 3 19.97 9.20 7.14
C PRO A 3 19.17 8.05 6.53
N ARG A 4 18.21 7.54 7.28
CA ARG A 4 17.24 6.55 6.78
C ARG A 4 16.38 7.20 5.70
N ASP A 5 16.18 6.49 4.61
CA ASP A 5 15.26 6.85 3.53
C ASP A 5 14.61 5.57 2.99
N ILE A 6 13.41 5.28 3.47
CA ILE A 6 12.63 4.09 3.08
C ILE A 6 11.18 4.46 2.81
N ILE A 7 10.48 3.60 2.06
CA ILE A 7 9.03 3.52 2.17
C ILE A 7 8.72 3.03 3.59
N ARG A 8 7.98 3.82 4.37
CA ARG A 8 7.67 3.52 5.78
C ARG A 8 6.25 3.00 6.00
N ARG A 9 5.33 3.29 5.09
CA ARG A 9 3.93 2.83 5.21
C ARG A 9 3.35 2.48 3.85
N PHE A 10 2.64 1.36 3.82
CA PHE A 10 1.77 0.97 2.73
C PHE A 10 0.32 0.91 3.25
N THR A 11 -0.61 1.46 2.47
CA THR A 11 -2.06 1.38 2.72
C THR A 11 -2.76 0.94 1.45
N CYS A 12 -3.74 0.06 1.59
CA CYS A 12 -4.67 -0.35 0.55
C CYS A 12 -6.09 0.02 0.97
N THR A 13 -6.82 0.73 0.12
CA THR A 13 -8.24 1.04 0.32
C THR A 13 -9.09 0.39 -0.77
N TYR A 14 -10.30 0.00 -0.42
CA TYR A 14 -11.29 -0.58 -1.32
C TYR A 14 -12.62 0.12 -1.10
N ASP A 15 -13.16 0.73 -2.15
CA ASP A 15 -14.31 1.65 -2.09
C ASP A 15 -14.15 2.73 -1.00
N GLY A 16 -12.91 3.22 -0.82
CA GLY A 16 -12.54 4.24 0.16
C GLY A 16 -12.32 3.76 1.60
N ALA A 17 -12.59 2.49 1.91
CA ALA A 17 -12.30 1.91 3.22
C ALA A 17 -10.89 1.28 3.27
N GLU A 18 -10.09 1.56 4.30
CA GLU A 18 -8.79 0.88 4.50
C GLU A 18 -9.06 -0.61 4.76
N VAL A 19 -8.54 -1.47 3.88
CA VAL A 19 -8.66 -2.93 3.98
C VAL A 19 -7.36 -3.61 4.39
N PHE A 20 -6.24 -2.92 4.21
CA PHE A 20 -4.93 -3.39 4.63
C PHE A 20 -3.97 -2.23 4.86
N SER A 21 -3.13 -2.32 5.88
CA SER A 21 -1.95 -1.47 6.01
C SER A 21 -0.77 -2.23 6.62
N ALA A 22 0.43 -1.75 6.28
CA ALA A 22 1.68 -2.27 6.79
C ALA A 22 2.65 -1.13 7.08
N ASP A 23 3.24 -1.14 8.27
CA ASP A 23 4.38 -0.30 8.60
C ASP A 23 5.67 -1.05 8.26
N LEU A 24 6.53 -0.39 7.49
CA LEU A 24 7.76 -0.96 6.96
C LEU A 24 8.95 -0.39 7.72
N PHE A 25 9.92 -1.26 8.01
CA PHE A 25 11.10 -0.94 8.79
C PHE A 25 12.37 -1.19 7.95
N PRO A 26 13.55 -0.65 8.35
CA PRO A 26 14.79 -0.77 7.58
C PRO A 26 15.24 -2.19 7.21
N ALA A 27 14.71 -3.23 7.88
CA ALA A 27 15.00 -4.62 7.58
C ALA A 27 14.26 -5.15 6.31
N VAL A 28 13.30 -4.39 5.78
CA VAL A 28 12.64 -4.70 4.51
C VAL A 28 13.58 -4.34 3.36
N SER A 29 13.67 -5.21 2.36
CA SER A 29 14.52 -4.99 1.18
C SER A 29 14.15 -3.72 0.41
N ALA A 30 15.13 -3.18 -0.32
CA ALA A 30 14.85 -2.16 -1.32
C ALA A 30 13.83 -2.68 -2.35
N ASN A 31 12.90 -1.82 -2.78
CA ASN A 31 11.76 -2.17 -3.65
C ASN A 31 10.87 -3.28 -3.04
N PRO A 32 10.16 -2.98 -1.92
CA PRO A 32 9.36 -3.98 -1.23
C PRO A 32 8.26 -4.55 -2.12
N PHE A 33 8.21 -5.88 -2.20
CA PHE A 33 7.05 -6.60 -2.74
C PHE A 33 6.12 -6.99 -1.58
N ILE A 34 4.87 -6.56 -1.64
CA ILE A 34 3.85 -6.81 -0.62
C ILE A 34 2.71 -7.58 -1.27
N ALA A 35 2.38 -8.75 -0.72
CA ALA A 35 1.23 -9.54 -1.12
C ALA A 35 0.32 -9.76 0.11
N PHE A 36 -0.98 -9.59 -0.09
CA PHE A 36 -2.01 -9.76 0.94
C PHE A 36 -3.30 -10.23 0.27
N THR A 37 -4.24 -10.70 1.09
CA THR A 37 -5.57 -11.14 0.63
C THR A 37 -6.61 -10.12 1.05
N LEU A 38 -7.61 -9.90 0.19
CA LEU A 38 -8.81 -9.13 0.50
C LEU A 38 -10.04 -9.90 0.02
N VAL A 39 -11.21 -9.64 0.64
CA VAL A 39 -12.49 -10.19 0.19
C VAL A 39 -13.24 -9.10 -0.57
N ALA A 40 -13.46 -9.32 -1.87
CA ALA A 40 -14.21 -8.41 -2.72
C ALA A 40 -15.71 -8.70 -2.60
N THR A 41 -16.48 -7.72 -2.12
CA THR A 41 -17.94 -7.82 -1.95
C THR A 41 -18.73 -7.06 -3.03
N THR A 42 -18.09 -6.07 -3.65
CA THR A 42 -18.65 -5.15 -4.65
C THR A 42 -17.68 -4.96 -5.82
N SER A 43 -18.19 -4.66 -7.01
CA SER A 43 -17.30 -4.18 -8.08
C SER A 43 -16.86 -2.75 -7.73
N GLY A 44 -15.59 -2.43 -7.93
CA GLY A 44 -15.05 -1.15 -7.45
C GLY A 44 -13.56 -0.97 -7.73
N THR A 45 -12.98 0.05 -7.12
CA THR A 45 -11.56 0.38 -7.24
C THR A 45 -10.83 0.03 -5.95
N ILE A 46 -9.66 -0.58 -6.12
CA ILE A 46 -8.67 -0.75 -5.07
C ILE A 46 -7.58 0.29 -5.31
N ASP A 47 -7.30 1.11 -4.31
CA ASP A 47 -6.23 2.10 -4.32
C ASP A 47 -5.10 1.69 -3.38
N PHE A 48 -3.88 1.84 -3.86
CA PHE A 48 -2.65 1.50 -3.17
C PHE A 48 -1.83 2.76 -2.95
N THR A 49 -1.34 2.98 -1.74
CA THR A 49 -0.52 4.14 -1.38
C THR A 49 0.75 3.70 -0.65
N TRP A 50 1.90 4.11 -1.15
CA TRP A 50 3.21 3.98 -0.48
C TRP A 50 3.68 5.34 -0.02
N THR A 51 4.00 5.48 1.26
CA THR A 51 4.50 6.73 1.86
C THR A 51 5.93 6.54 2.35
N ASP A 52 6.83 7.44 1.96
CA ASP A 52 8.23 7.44 2.40
C ASP A 52 8.48 8.24 3.68
N ASP A 53 9.74 8.23 4.13
CA ASP A 53 10.18 8.97 5.31
C ASP A 53 10.07 10.49 5.17
N ALA A 54 10.09 11.02 3.94
CA ALA A 54 9.83 12.44 3.65
C ALA A 54 8.33 12.78 3.60
N GLY A 55 7.45 11.78 3.76
CA GLY A 55 6.00 11.92 3.67
C GLY A 55 5.48 12.02 2.23
N LYS A 56 6.34 11.78 1.22
CA LYS A 56 5.92 11.75 -0.18
C LYS A 56 5.19 10.43 -0.44
N THR A 57 4.13 10.54 -1.22
CA THR A 57 3.27 9.41 -1.57
C THR A 57 3.43 9.03 -3.04
N GLN A 58 3.39 7.73 -3.30
CA GLN A 58 3.16 7.16 -4.63
C GLN A 58 1.87 6.34 -4.59
N THR A 59 1.09 6.41 -5.66
CA THR A 59 -0.22 5.76 -5.73
C THR A 59 -0.36 4.88 -6.96
N ALA A 60 -1.12 3.80 -6.84
CA ALA A 60 -1.59 2.98 -7.95
C ALA A 60 -3.04 2.57 -7.69
N SER A 61 -3.80 2.27 -8.75
CA SER A 61 -5.19 1.85 -8.64
C SER A 61 -5.48 0.67 -9.57
N ALA A 62 -6.37 -0.22 -9.14
CA ALA A 62 -6.85 -1.34 -9.94
C ALA A 62 -8.37 -1.50 -9.77
N THR A 63 -9.07 -1.72 -10.87
CA THR A 63 -10.51 -2.03 -10.84
C THR A 63 -10.73 -3.53 -10.72
N ILE A 64 -11.67 -3.94 -9.88
CA ILE A 64 -12.13 -5.31 -9.72
C ILE A 64 -13.61 -5.43 -10.04
N THR A 65 -14.02 -6.59 -10.58
CA THR A 65 -15.41 -6.93 -10.86
C THR A 65 -15.81 -8.16 -10.06
N VAL A 66 -16.95 -8.09 -9.38
CA VAL A 66 -17.59 -9.21 -8.66
C VAL A 66 -18.87 -9.57 -9.41
N SER A 67 -19.09 -10.87 -9.68
CA SER A 67 -20.22 -11.42 -10.44
C SER A 67 -21.00 -12.47 -9.66
#